data_AF-A0A914SPS1-F1
#
_entry.id   AF-A0A914SPS1-F1
#
_cell.length_a   1.000
_cell.length_b   1.000
_cell.length_c   1.000
_cell.angle_alpha   90.00
_cell.angle_beta   90.00
_cell.angle_gamma   90.00
#
_symmetry.space_group_name_H-M   'P 1'
#
loop_
_entity.id
_entity.type
_entity.pdbx_description
1 polymer ?
#
loop_
_entity_poly.entity_id
_entity_poly.type
_entity_poly.pdbx_seq_one_letter_code
_entity_poly.pdbx_strand_id
1 'polypeptide(L)'
;EKILALKAIGNAANDLSVINLENVIRDPRHSSIIRIHAIDALRRLRNEMPRKIQRILLPIFKNTMEIPEVRMTAFSMLMATFPEKVILDQITYTLHSERSNHVKSFVVRVYNALSTSVIPEERETAPHLRTALTLANVDLDMSCQYQRIPLYSGESQEGVFLNLASIFSTTDGIPKHLSASLDSLFNGLSEKDTISISLSQQNLEDLYHRF
;
A
#
# COMPACT_ATOMS: atom_id res chain seq x y z
N GLU A 1 -1.35 -10.21 -21.81
CA GLU A 1 -2.83 -10.31 -21.80
C GLU A 1 -3.45 -10.24 -20.39
N LYS A 2 -3.10 -11.11 -19.43
CA LYS A 2 -3.69 -11.10 -18.07
C LYS A 2 -3.62 -9.75 -17.34
N ILE A 3 -2.48 -9.06 -17.38
CA ILE A 3 -2.31 -7.75 -16.73
C ILE A 3 -3.23 -6.69 -17.37
N LEU A 4 -3.38 -6.71 -18.69
CA LEU A 4 -4.27 -5.78 -19.40
C LEU A 4 -5.73 -6.01 -18.97
N ALA A 5 -6.15 -7.27 -18.85
CA ALA A 5 -7.47 -7.62 -18.34
C ALA A 5 -7.68 -7.12 -16.91
N LEU A 6 -6.71 -7.32 -16.00
CA LEU A 6 -6.80 -6.82 -14.62
C LEU A 6 -6.90 -5.30 -14.57
N LYS A 7 -6.15 -4.57 -15.40
CA LYS A 7 -6.25 -3.11 -15.52
C LYS A 7 -7.62 -2.67 -16.04
N ALA A 8 -8.16 -3.36 -17.04
CA ALA A 8 -9.49 -3.08 -17.57
C ALA A 8 -10.57 -3.33 -16.51
N ILE A 9 -10.49 -4.44 -15.76
CA ILE A 9 -11.38 -4.74 -14.64
C ILE A 9 -11.30 -3.66 -13.56
N GLY A 10 -10.09 -3.28 -13.17
CA GLY A 10 -9.88 -2.23 -12.17
C GLY A 10 -10.43 -0.87 -12.59
N ASN A 11 -10.38 -0.55 -13.88
CA ASN A 11 -10.99 0.66 -14.42
C ASN A 11 -12.52 0.56 -14.48
N ALA A 12 -13.06 -0.62 -14.80
CA ALA A 12 -14.51 -0.84 -14.84
C ALA A 12 -15.16 -0.76 -13.45
N ALA A 13 -14.39 -0.99 -12.37
CA ALA A 13 -14.87 -0.91 -10.99
C ALA A 13 -16.17 -1.71 -10.76
N ASN A 14 -16.23 -2.92 -11.32
CA ASN A 14 -17.40 -3.80 -11.22
C ASN A 14 -17.27 -4.71 -9.99
N ASP A 15 -18.24 -4.61 -9.07
CA ASP A 15 -18.33 -5.39 -7.83
C ASP A 15 -18.37 -6.90 -8.05
N LEU A 16 -19.00 -7.38 -9.14
CA LEU A 16 -19.04 -8.78 -9.53
C LEU A 16 -17.64 -9.36 -9.80
N SER A 17 -16.67 -8.51 -10.13
CA SER A 17 -15.29 -8.95 -10.43
C SER A 17 -14.48 -9.23 -9.18
N VAL A 18 -14.93 -8.78 -8.01
CA VAL A 18 -14.17 -8.87 -6.75
C VAL A 18 -13.90 -10.31 -6.34
N ILE A 19 -14.83 -11.23 -6.59
CA ILE A 19 -14.65 -12.66 -6.30
C ILE A 19 -13.51 -13.23 -7.16
N ASN A 20 -13.47 -12.87 -8.44
CA ASN A 20 -12.40 -13.32 -9.35
C ASN A 20 -11.06 -12.70 -8.98
N LEU A 21 -11.04 -11.41 -8.61
CA LEU A 21 -9.84 -10.74 -8.12
C LEU A 21 -9.32 -11.39 -6.83
N GLU A 22 -10.19 -11.70 -5.87
CA GLU A 22 -9.84 -12.41 -4.64
C GLU A 22 -9.18 -13.77 -4.93
N ASN A 23 -9.72 -14.53 -5.88
CA ASN A 23 -9.13 -15.81 -6.31
C ASN A 23 -7.73 -15.63 -6.89
N VAL A 24 -7.52 -14.63 -7.75
CA VAL A 24 -6.20 -14.34 -8.33
C VAL A 24 -5.22 -13.88 -7.25
N ILE A 25 -5.65 -13.02 -6.32
CA ILE A 25 -4.82 -12.49 -5.23
C ILE A 25 -4.35 -13.62 -4.30
N ARG A 26 -5.20 -14.61 -4.03
CA ARG A 26 -4.91 -15.71 -3.09
C ARG A 26 -4.12 -16.87 -3.70
N ASP A 27 -4.10 -17.00 -5.02
CA ASP A 27 -3.44 -18.13 -5.68
C ASP A 27 -1.92 -17.89 -5.82
N PRO A 28 -1.07 -18.60 -5.06
CA PRO A 28 0.39 -18.43 -5.14
C PRO A 28 0.99 -18.95 -6.45
N ARG A 29 0.21 -19.66 -7.28
CA ARG A 29 0.66 -20.11 -8.62
C ARG A 29 0.73 -18.95 -9.62
N HIS A 30 0.10 -17.82 -9.32
CA HIS A 30 0.27 -16.60 -10.10
C HIS A 30 1.53 -15.86 -9.67
N SER A 31 2.23 -15.26 -10.66
CA SER A 31 3.39 -14.42 -10.36
C SER A 31 3.00 -13.23 -9.48
N SER A 32 3.94 -12.73 -8.68
CA SER A 32 3.72 -11.59 -7.79
C SER A 32 3.26 -10.34 -8.56
N ILE A 33 3.76 -10.07 -9.77
CA ILE A 33 3.24 -8.98 -10.63
C ILE A 33 1.73 -9.14 -10.90
N ILE A 34 1.26 -10.35 -11.25
CA ILE A 34 -0.15 -10.57 -11.55
C ILE A 34 -0.99 -10.33 -10.29
N ARG A 35 -0.53 -10.81 -9.14
CA ARG A 35 -1.22 -10.64 -7.86
C ARG A 35 -1.25 -9.19 -7.40
N ILE A 36 -0.15 -8.45 -7.57
CA ILE A 36 -0.06 -7.00 -7.31
C ILE A 36 -1.07 -6.24 -8.18
N HIS A 37 -1.14 -6.55 -9.48
CA HIS A 37 -2.14 -5.92 -10.37
C HIS A 37 -3.57 -6.30 -10.03
N ALA A 38 -3.82 -7.48 -9.47
CA ALA A 38 -5.14 -7.87 -8.99
C ALA A 38 -5.52 -7.11 -7.70
N ILE A 39 -4.56 -6.83 -6.81
CA ILE A 39 -4.78 -5.94 -5.65
C ILE A 39 -5.07 -4.52 -6.13
N ASP A 40 -4.28 -3.99 -7.07
CA ASP A 40 -4.48 -2.64 -7.64
C ASP A 40 -5.84 -2.50 -8.34
N ALA A 41 -6.36 -3.58 -8.94
CA ALA A 41 -7.68 -3.59 -9.54
C ALA A 41 -8.82 -3.35 -8.53
N LEU A 42 -8.57 -3.48 -7.22
CA LEU A 42 -9.53 -3.15 -6.17
C LEU A 42 -9.57 -1.65 -5.82
N ARG A 43 -8.65 -0.83 -6.34
CA ARG A 43 -8.46 0.57 -5.89
C ARG A 43 -9.72 1.44 -5.98
N ARG A 44 -10.54 1.24 -7.02
CA ARG A 44 -11.77 2.00 -7.28
C ARG A 44 -12.98 1.49 -6.49
N LEU A 45 -12.81 0.43 -5.70
CA LEU A 45 -13.86 -0.19 -4.88
C LEU A 45 -13.63 0.04 -3.39
N ARG A 46 -12.56 0.75 -3.02
CA ARG A 46 -12.11 0.87 -1.63
C ARG A 46 -13.00 1.74 -0.77
N ASN A 47 -13.70 2.68 -1.37
CA ASN A 47 -14.64 3.56 -0.67
C ASN A 47 -16.03 2.90 -0.58
N GLU A 48 -16.41 2.11 -1.60
CA GLU A 48 -17.70 1.44 -1.70
C GLU A 48 -17.78 0.18 -0.84
N MET A 49 -16.68 -0.58 -0.73
CA MET A 49 -16.64 -1.85 0.00
C MET A 49 -15.37 -2.04 0.85
N PRO A 50 -15.01 -1.07 1.72
CA PRO A 50 -13.77 -1.08 2.51
C PRO A 50 -13.63 -2.37 3.33
N ARG A 51 -14.71 -2.80 4.00
CA ARG A 51 -14.72 -4.02 4.83
C ARG A 51 -14.43 -5.29 4.03
N LYS A 52 -14.94 -5.40 2.80
CA LYS A 52 -14.70 -6.56 1.93
C LYS A 52 -13.25 -6.59 1.48
N ILE A 53 -12.69 -5.45 1.07
CA ILE A 53 -11.28 -5.33 0.70
C ILE A 53 -10.38 -5.65 1.88
N GLN A 54 -10.68 -5.12 3.07
CA GLN A 54 -9.94 -5.41 4.29
C GLN A 54 -9.90 -6.91 4.60
N ARG A 55 -11.05 -7.60 4.48
CA ARG A 55 -11.13 -9.05 4.66
C ARG A 55 -10.31 -9.84 3.64
N ILE A 56 -10.20 -9.34 2.39
CA ILE A 56 -9.41 -9.98 1.34
C ILE A 56 -7.92 -9.81 1.62
N LEU A 57 -7.48 -8.61 1.99
CA LEU A 57 -6.07 -8.23 2.00
C LEU A 57 -5.38 -8.45 3.34
N LEU A 58 -6.10 -8.39 4.47
CA LEU A 58 -5.50 -8.58 5.78
C LEU A 58 -4.82 -9.96 5.93
N PRO A 59 -5.40 -11.09 5.48
CA PRO A 59 -4.70 -12.38 5.51
C PRO A 59 -3.43 -12.41 4.65
N ILE A 60 -3.41 -11.69 3.53
CA ILE A 60 -2.24 -11.59 2.64
C ILE A 60 -1.12 -10.84 3.36
N PHE A 61 -1.43 -9.69 3.98
CA PHE A 61 -0.46 -8.96 4.77
C PHE A 61 0.05 -9.77 5.96
N LYS A 62 -0.82 -10.49 6.69
CA LYS A 62 -0.45 -11.28 7.88
C LYS A 62 0.43 -12.49 7.57
N ASN A 63 0.43 -12.98 6.33
CA ASN A 63 1.24 -14.12 5.93
C ASN A 63 2.71 -13.72 5.80
N THR A 64 3.53 -13.93 6.83
CA THR A 64 4.97 -13.59 6.80
C THR A 64 5.81 -14.43 5.83
N MET A 65 5.24 -15.51 5.28
CA MET A 65 5.85 -16.33 4.23
C MET A 65 5.49 -15.83 2.82
N GLU A 66 4.60 -14.85 2.70
CA GLU A 66 4.25 -14.24 1.42
C GLU A 66 5.35 -13.31 0.92
N ILE A 67 5.43 -13.14 -0.39
CA ILE A 67 6.38 -12.27 -1.08
C ILE A 67 6.24 -10.83 -0.53
N PRO A 68 7.32 -10.20 -0.05
CA PRO A 68 7.29 -8.87 0.56
C PRO A 68 6.54 -7.82 -0.25
N GLU A 69 6.75 -7.78 -1.56
CA GLU A 69 6.12 -6.82 -2.47
C GLU A 69 4.59 -6.97 -2.49
N VAL A 70 4.08 -8.21 -2.54
CA VAL A 70 2.63 -8.48 -2.51
C VAL A 70 2.03 -8.03 -1.18
N ARG A 71 2.75 -8.24 -0.06
CA ARG A 71 2.32 -7.83 1.28
C ARG A 71 2.32 -6.33 1.45
N MET A 72 3.34 -5.63 0.95
CA MET A 72 3.40 -4.17 0.98
C MET A 72 2.27 -3.56 0.15
N THR A 73 1.99 -4.10 -1.05
CA THR A 73 0.84 -3.65 -1.86
C THR A 73 -0.49 -3.91 -1.15
N ALA A 74 -0.66 -5.09 -0.54
CA ALA A 74 -1.85 -5.40 0.25
C ALA A 74 -2.02 -4.41 1.42
N PHE A 75 -0.93 -4.10 2.12
CA PHE A 75 -0.92 -3.11 3.21
C PHE A 75 -1.26 -1.70 2.73
N SER A 76 -0.66 -1.21 1.63
CA SER A 76 -1.01 0.11 1.08
C SER A 76 -2.50 0.22 0.76
N MET A 77 -3.07 -0.80 0.11
CA MET A 77 -4.50 -0.84 -0.21
C MET A 77 -5.36 -0.96 1.04
N LEU A 78 -4.93 -1.70 2.07
CA LEU A 78 -5.59 -1.72 3.39
C LEU A 78 -5.65 -0.31 3.99
N MET A 79 -4.54 0.41 4.04
CA MET A 79 -4.50 1.75 4.61
C MET A 79 -5.35 2.75 3.82
N ALA A 80 -5.43 2.58 2.50
CA ALA A 80 -6.28 3.39 1.63
C ALA A 80 -7.79 3.17 1.84
N THR A 81 -8.20 2.14 2.59
CA THR A 81 -9.59 1.91 2.99
C THR A 81 -9.97 2.60 4.31
N PHE A 82 -9.08 3.41 4.88
CA PHE A 82 -9.23 4.04 6.22
C PHE A 82 -9.63 3.02 7.30
N PRO A 83 -8.76 2.03 7.59
CA PRO A 83 -9.12 0.90 8.42
C PRO A 83 -9.38 1.29 9.88
N GLU A 84 -10.34 0.59 10.49
CA GLU A 84 -10.68 0.76 11.92
C GLU A 84 -9.52 0.32 12.83
N LYS A 85 -9.49 0.82 14.07
CA LYS A 85 -8.41 0.57 15.05
C LYS A 85 -8.09 -0.92 15.24
N VAL A 86 -9.11 -1.78 15.24
CA VAL A 86 -8.92 -3.24 15.38
C VAL A 86 -8.08 -3.84 14.24
N ILE A 87 -8.18 -3.30 13.03
CA ILE A 87 -7.37 -3.74 11.89
C ILE A 87 -5.94 -3.21 12.04
N LEU A 88 -5.77 -1.97 12.51
CA LEU A 88 -4.46 -1.37 12.81
C LEU A 88 -3.73 -2.14 13.92
N ASP A 89 -4.43 -2.59 14.96
CA ASP A 89 -3.89 -3.45 16.00
C ASP A 89 -3.39 -4.78 15.43
N GLN A 90 -4.15 -5.41 14.53
CA GLN A 90 -3.71 -6.64 13.87
C GLN A 90 -2.49 -6.44 12.98
N ILE A 91 -2.42 -5.30 12.27
CA ILE A 91 -1.25 -4.95 11.47
C ILE A 91 -0.04 -4.78 12.38
N THR A 92 -0.19 -4.01 13.46
CA THR A 92 0.88 -3.74 14.44
C THR A 92 1.36 -5.02 15.11
N TYR A 93 0.44 -5.91 15.52
CA TYR A 93 0.78 -7.22 16.06
C TYR A 93 1.59 -8.07 15.08
N THR A 94 1.23 -8.02 13.79
CA THR A 94 1.96 -8.74 12.73
C THR A 94 3.41 -8.25 12.63
N LEU A 95 3.66 -6.94 12.78
CA LEU A 95 5.00 -6.35 12.73
C LEU A 95 5.96 -6.94 13.77
N HIS A 96 5.47 -7.35 14.95
CA HIS A 96 6.31 -7.97 15.97
C HIS A 96 6.95 -9.28 15.52
N SER A 97 6.28 -10.02 14.63
CA SER A 97 6.76 -11.30 14.08
C SER A 97 7.24 -11.19 12.63
N GLU A 98 7.28 -9.97 12.09
CA GLU A 98 7.73 -9.71 10.74
C GLU A 98 9.22 -10.08 10.58
N ARG A 99 9.56 -10.72 9.46
CA ARG A 99 10.94 -11.12 9.16
C ARG A 99 11.58 -10.24 8.09
N SER A 100 10.77 -9.67 7.20
CA SER A 100 11.24 -8.80 6.14
C SER A 100 11.45 -7.38 6.67
N ASN A 101 12.70 -6.91 6.67
CA ASN A 101 13.03 -5.52 6.99
C ASN A 101 12.38 -4.52 6.02
N HIS A 102 12.19 -4.91 4.74
CA HIS A 102 11.43 -4.11 3.77
C HIS A 102 10.00 -3.87 4.24
N VAL A 103 9.28 -4.93 4.60
CA VAL A 103 7.88 -4.81 5.04
C VAL A 103 7.78 -4.01 6.33
N LYS A 104 8.65 -4.27 7.33
CA LYS A 104 8.65 -3.48 8.58
C LYS A 104 8.86 -1.99 8.31
N SER A 105 9.90 -1.67 7.54
CA SER A 105 10.29 -0.29 7.28
C SER A 105 9.23 0.43 6.48
N PHE A 106 8.64 -0.23 5.48
CA PHE A 106 7.53 0.33 4.72
C PHE A 106 6.34 0.67 5.62
N VAL A 107 5.90 -0.26 6.46
CA VAL A 107 4.77 -0.05 7.36
C VAL A 107 5.05 1.08 8.35
N VAL A 108 6.23 1.09 8.97
CA VAL A 108 6.61 2.16 9.92
C VAL A 108 6.66 3.52 9.22
N ARG A 109 7.14 3.62 7.98
CA ARG A 109 7.16 4.89 7.23
C ARG A 109 5.76 5.36 6.85
N VAL A 110 4.88 4.46 6.42
CA VAL A 110 3.48 4.79 6.14
C VAL A 110 2.77 5.23 7.43
N TYR A 111 2.95 4.51 8.54
CA TYR A 111 2.40 4.90 9.84
C TYR A 111 2.89 6.28 10.26
N ASN A 112 4.18 6.58 10.12
CA ASN A 112 4.74 7.90 10.41
C ASN A 112 4.03 8.99 9.58
N ALA A 113 3.92 8.79 8.26
CA ALA A 113 3.29 9.76 7.37
C ALA A 113 1.80 9.98 7.66
N LEU A 114 1.07 8.92 8.03
CA LEU A 114 -0.35 9.01 8.36
C LEU A 114 -0.58 9.59 9.76
N SER A 115 0.33 9.34 10.70
CA SER A 115 0.23 9.82 12.08
C SER A 115 0.34 11.35 12.22
N THR A 116 0.81 12.03 11.17
CA THR A 116 0.93 13.49 11.08
C THR A 116 0.00 14.09 10.02
N SER A 117 -0.89 13.28 9.45
CA SER A 117 -1.76 13.73 8.37
C SER A 117 -2.80 14.76 8.82
N VAL A 118 -3.11 15.68 7.91
CA VAL A 118 -4.17 16.68 8.06
C VAL A 118 -5.50 16.23 7.46
N ILE A 119 -5.52 15.10 6.73
CA ILE A 119 -6.73 14.52 6.16
C ILE A 119 -7.64 14.04 7.30
N PRO A 120 -8.91 14.45 7.37
CA PRO A 120 -9.80 14.17 8.50
C PRO A 120 -9.91 12.68 8.89
N GLU A 121 -10.10 11.80 7.90
CA GLU A 121 -10.27 10.36 8.07
C GLU A 121 -9.01 9.71 8.65
N GLU A 122 -7.83 10.21 8.26
CA GLU A 122 -6.55 9.74 8.79
C GLU A 122 -6.28 10.32 10.19
N ARG A 123 -6.69 11.56 10.45
CA ARG A 123 -6.49 12.25 11.73
C ARG A 123 -7.19 11.53 12.89
N GLU A 124 -8.32 10.86 12.64
CA GLU A 124 -9.01 10.06 13.66
C GLU A 124 -8.14 8.90 14.18
N THR A 125 -7.38 8.26 13.28
CA THR A 125 -6.52 7.12 13.62
C THR A 125 -5.09 7.54 13.97
N ALA A 126 -4.69 8.78 13.69
CA ALA A 126 -3.34 9.29 13.91
C ALA A 126 -2.79 9.09 15.35
N PRO A 127 -3.54 9.36 16.44
CA PRO A 127 -3.04 9.07 17.79
C PRO A 127 -2.72 7.60 18.01
N HIS A 128 -3.55 6.71 17.47
CA HIS A 128 -3.38 5.27 17.58
C HIS A 128 -2.14 4.79 16.80
N LEU A 129 -1.91 5.34 15.60
CA LEU A 129 -0.69 5.08 14.83
C LEU A 129 0.57 5.54 15.57
N ARG A 130 0.53 6.70 16.27
CA ARG A 130 1.66 7.14 17.10
C ARG A 130 1.97 6.15 18.22
N THR A 131 0.94 5.61 18.90
CA THR A 131 1.15 4.57 19.91
C THR A 131 1.75 3.30 19.28
N ALA A 132 1.22 2.85 18.15
CA ALA A 132 1.78 1.69 17.44
C ALA A 132 3.26 1.89 17.07
N LEU A 133 3.64 3.10 16.63
CA LEU A 133 5.02 3.46 16.32
C LEU A 133 5.95 3.38 17.54
N THR A 134 5.50 3.82 18.72
CA THR A 134 6.32 3.72 19.94
C THR A 134 6.58 2.27 20.37
N LEU A 135 5.67 1.35 20.01
CA LEU A 135 5.82 -0.08 20.28
C LEU A 135 6.65 -0.79 19.20
N ALA A 136 6.72 -0.21 18.01
CA ALA A 136 7.51 -0.72 16.89
C ALA A 136 8.99 -0.30 17.06
N ASN A 137 9.74 -1.04 17.88
CA ASN A 137 11.19 -0.90 17.97
C ASN A 137 11.86 -1.51 16.73
N VAL A 138 12.05 -0.73 15.67
CA VAL A 138 12.48 -1.21 14.34
C VAL A 138 13.68 -0.41 13.83
N ASP A 139 14.73 -1.12 13.43
CA ASP A 139 15.80 -0.56 12.60
C ASP A 139 15.28 -0.37 11.18
N LEU A 140 15.19 0.90 10.74
CA LEU A 140 14.63 1.25 9.44
C LEU A 140 15.60 0.91 8.30
N ASP A 141 15.13 0.06 7.41
CA ASP A 141 15.75 -0.19 6.12
C ASP A 141 15.62 1.07 5.24
N MET A 142 16.73 1.43 4.60
CA MET A 142 16.81 2.57 3.70
C MET A 142 16.47 2.19 2.26
N SER A 143 16.47 0.90 1.91
CA SER A 143 16.06 0.38 0.60
C SER A 143 14.57 0.62 0.32
N CYS A 144 13.77 0.83 1.37
CA CYS A 144 12.36 1.15 1.27
C CYS A 144 12.09 2.54 1.83
N GLN A 145 11.50 3.42 1.02
CA GLN A 145 11.13 4.79 1.41
C GLN A 145 9.67 5.04 1.08
N TYR A 146 9.02 5.81 1.95
CA TYR A 146 7.71 6.41 1.71
C TYR A 146 7.75 7.83 2.27
N GLN A 147 7.33 8.80 1.46
CA GLN A 147 7.23 10.20 1.84
C GLN A 147 5.89 10.75 1.35
N ARG A 148 5.25 11.58 2.18
CA ARG A 148 4.08 12.38 1.80
C ARG A 148 4.41 13.85 1.98
N ILE A 149 4.21 14.63 0.93
CA ILE A 149 4.46 16.07 0.89
C ILE A 149 3.11 16.78 0.74
N PRO A 150 2.62 17.48 1.78
CA PRO A 150 1.36 18.20 1.71
C PRO A 150 1.52 19.57 1.02
N LEU A 151 0.72 19.83 -0.01
CA LEU A 151 0.44 21.14 -0.58
C LEU A 151 -0.98 21.54 -0.14
N TYR A 152 -1.10 21.98 1.12
CA TYR A 152 -2.36 22.13 1.82
C TYR A 152 -2.58 23.55 2.34
N SER A 153 -3.80 24.06 2.15
CA SER A 153 -4.26 25.33 2.70
C SER A 153 -5.07 25.10 3.98
N GLY A 154 -4.56 25.60 5.11
CA GLY A 154 -5.27 25.52 6.39
C GLY A 154 -6.52 26.39 6.46
N GLU A 155 -6.64 27.44 5.67
CA GLU A 155 -7.80 28.34 5.69
C GLU A 155 -9.02 27.70 5.00
N SER A 156 -8.83 27.14 3.80
CA SER A 156 -9.90 26.46 3.07
C SER A 156 -10.11 25.01 3.51
N GLN A 157 -9.16 24.44 4.26
CA GLN A 157 -9.10 23.00 4.56
C GLN A 157 -9.04 22.12 3.30
N GLU A 158 -8.35 22.60 2.27
CA GLU A 158 -8.22 21.92 0.99
C GLU A 158 -6.75 21.79 0.58
N GLY A 159 -6.45 20.77 -0.22
CA GLY A 159 -5.08 20.58 -0.70
C GLY A 159 -4.85 19.32 -1.50
N VAL A 160 -3.61 19.21 -1.96
CA VAL A 160 -3.10 18.07 -2.70
C VAL A 160 -1.91 17.49 -1.93
N PHE A 161 -1.76 16.17 -1.96
CA PHE A 161 -0.69 15.46 -1.26
C PHE A 161 0.10 14.63 -2.25
N LEU A 162 1.38 14.93 -2.40
CA LEU A 162 2.29 14.13 -3.22
C LEU A 162 2.85 12.98 -2.37
N ASN A 163 2.50 11.75 -2.74
CA ASN A 163 3.05 10.54 -2.16
C ASN A 163 4.17 10.01 -3.06
N LEU A 164 5.32 9.73 -2.47
CA LEU A 164 6.46 9.13 -3.13
C LEU A 164 6.80 7.82 -2.40
N ALA A 165 6.92 6.73 -3.14
CA ALA A 165 7.38 5.47 -2.60
C ALA A 165 8.46 4.85 -3.48
N SER A 166 9.46 4.24 -2.84
CA SER A 166 10.51 3.52 -3.54
C SER A 166 10.88 2.26 -2.79
N ILE A 167 11.08 1.17 -3.52
CA ILE A 167 11.56 -0.12 -3.02
C ILE A 167 12.74 -0.52 -3.89
N PHE A 168 13.90 -0.71 -3.27
CA PHE A 168 15.14 -1.14 -3.90
C PHE A 168 15.53 -2.55 -3.45
N SER A 169 16.24 -3.27 -4.32
CA SER A 169 16.91 -4.52 -3.96
C SER A 169 17.97 -4.25 -2.90
N THR A 170 18.00 -5.04 -1.81
CA THR A 170 19.08 -4.96 -0.82
C THR A 170 20.41 -5.47 -1.34
N THR A 171 20.40 -6.32 -2.36
CA THR A 171 21.60 -6.99 -2.88
C THR A 171 22.31 -6.18 -3.97
N ASP A 172 21.55 -5.49 -4.82
CA ASP A 172 22.08 -4.91 -6.07
C ASP A 172 21.78 -3.41 -6.21
N GLY A 173 21.00 -2.82 -5.29
CA GLY A 173 20.64 -1.40 -5.33
C GLY A 173 19.76 -0.99 -6.51
N ILE A 174 19.21 -1.96 -7.26
CA ILE A 174 18.30 -1.74 -8.38
C ILE A 174 16.88 -1.48 -7.86
N PRO A 175 16.15 -0.47 -8.36
CA PRO A 175 14.77 -0.24 -7.96
C PRO A 175 13.89 -1.42 -8.40
N LYS A 176 13.12 -1.98 -7.48
CA LYS A 176 12.05 -2.97 -7.73
C LYS A 176 10.74 -2.27 -8.03
N HIS A 177 10.47 -1.19 -7.31
CA HIS A 177 9.26 -0.40 -7.46
C HIS A 177 9.54 1.07 -7.17
N LEU A 178 8.99 1.95 -8.00
CA LEU A 178 8.96 3.39 -7.78
C LEU A 178 7.53 3.86 -8.05
N SER A 179 6.96 4.68 -7.18
CA SER A 179 5.66 5.27 -7.41
C SER A 179 5.59 6.71 -6.95
N ALA A 180 4.88 7.52 -7.72
CA ALA A 180 4.40 8.83 -7.34
C ALA A 180 2.88 8.86 -7.49
N SER A 181 2.17 9.30 -6.46
CA SER A 181 0.72 9.53 -6.54
C SER A 181 0.31 10.85 -5.92
N LEU A 182 -0.82 11.36 -6.37
CA LEU A 182 -1.45 12.56 -5.86
C LEU A 182 -2.78 12.19 -5.21
N ASP A 183 -2.91 12.53 -3.94
CA ASP A 183 -4.20 12.54 -3.25
C ASP A 183 -4.75 13.96 -3.24
N SER A 184 -6.07 14.09 -3.20
CA SER A 184 -6.77 15.37 -3.13
C SER A 184 -7.73 15.41 -1.95
N LEU A 185 -7.83 16.56 -1.30
CA LEU A 185 -8.83 16.88 -0.29
C LEU A 185 -9.52 18.17 -0.70
N PHE A 186 -10.79 18.09 -1.10
CA PHE A 186 -11.61 19.24 -1.49
C PHE A 186 -13.02 19.06 -0.95
N ASN A 187 -13.64 20.12 -0.44
CA ASN A 187 -14.97 20.07 0.19
C ASN A 187 -15.13 18.97 1.27
N GLY A 188 -14.07 18.66 2.00
CA GLY A 188 -14.07 17.58 3.01
C GLY A 188 -14.11 16.17 2.45
N LEU A 189 -14.03 15.99 1.13
CA LEU A 189 -13.92 14.70 0.47
C LEU A 189 -12.46 14.43 0.13
N SER A 190 -11.93 13.31 0.64
CA SER A 190 -10.60 12.83 0.28
C SER A 190 -10.67 11.79 -0.83
N GLU A 191 -9.83 11.96 -1.85
CA GLU A 191 -9.63 10.96 -2.90
C GLU A 191 -8.15 10.61 -2.99
N LYS A 192 -7.84 9.31 -2.97
CA LYS A 192 -6.47 8.82 -3.11
C LYS A 192 -6.14 8.51 -4.56
N ASP A 193 -4.88 8.67 -4.93
CA ASP A 193 -4.38 8.27 -6.25
C ASP A 193 -5.17 8.88 -7.44
N THR A 194 -5.64 10.12 -7.28
CA THR A 194 -6.32 10.90 -8.34
C THR A 194 -5.47 10.93 -9.61
N ILE A 195 -4.15 11.03 -9.43
CA ILE A 195 -3.15 10.76 -10.46
C ILE A 195 -2.11 9.83 -9.83
N SER A 196 -1.74 8.75 -10.52
CA SER A 196 -0.66 7.87 -10.08
C SER A 196 0.20 7.42 -11.26
N ILE A 197 1.51 7.35 -11.01
CA ILE A 197 2.51 6.83 -11.93
C ILE A 197 3.36 5.86 -11.13
N SER A 198 3.53 4.64 -11.65
CA SER A 198 4.35 3.62 -11.01
C SER A 198 5.18 2.84 -12.02
N LEU A 199 6.44 2.60 -11.68
CA LEU A 199 7.34 1.68 -12.35
C LEU A 199 7.52 0.45 -11.47
N SER A 200 7.40 -0.74 -12.03
CA SER A 200 7.72 -2.00 -11.36
C SER A 200 8.56 -2.87 -12.28
N GLN A 201 9.57 -3.54 -11.74
CA GLN A 201 10.40 -4.48 -12.48
C GLN A 201 10.55 -5.80 -11.70
N GLN A 202 10.71 -6.89 -12.44
CA GLN A 202 11.11 -8.18 -11.90
C GLN A 202 12.21 -8.76 -12.76
N ASN A 203 13.19 -9.42 -12.12
CA ASN A 203 14.26 -10.18 -12.76
C ASN A 203 15.24 -9.32 -13.58
N LEU A 204 15.27 -8.00 -13.40
CA LEU A 204 16.31 -7.17 -14.02
C LEU A 204 17.69 -7.44 -13.40
N GLU A 205 17.71 -7.82 -12.12
CA GLU A 205 18.86 -8.33 -11.38
C GLU A 205 19.53 -9.53 -12.09
N ASP A 206 18.74 -10.45 -12.65
CA ASP A 206 19.25 -11.64 -13.35
C ASP A 206 19.99 -11.27 -14.64
N LEU A 207 19.66 -10.12 -15.24
CA LEU A 207 20.35 -9.61 -16.41
C LEU A 207 21.66 -8.94 -16.01
N TYR A 208 21.69 -8.22 -14.89
CA TYR A 208 22.90 -7.57 -14.39
C TYR A 208 23.98 -8.59 -14.00
N HIS A 209 23.60 -9.72 -13.41
CA HIS A 209 24.54 -10.80 -13.04
C HIS A 209 25.07 -11.63 -14.23
N ARG A 210 24.59 -11.38 -15.46
CA ARG A 210 25.07 -12.07 -16.67
C ARG A 210 26.19 -11.33 -17.40
N PHE A 211 26.52 -10.11 -16.97
CA PHE A 211 27.63 -9.30 -17.48
C PHE A 211 28.75 -9.21 -16.42
#